data_AF-R7XSK5-F1
#
_entry.id   AF-R7XSK5-F1
#
_cell.length_a   1.000
_cell.length_b   1.000
_cell.length_c   1.000
_cell.angle_alpha   90.00
_cell.angle_beta   90.00
_cell.angle_gamma   90.00
#
_symmetry.space_group_name_H-M   'P 1'
#
loop_
_entity.id
_entity.type
_entity.pdbx_description
1 polymer ?
#
loop_
_entity_poly.entity_id
_entity_poly.type
_entity_poly.pdbx_seq_one_letter_code
_entity_poly.pdbx_strand_id
1 'polypeptide(L)'
;MRDGHAILVELRVTRRDSGQTADMNGPSTPDVRQLLEAELAHVRARLALLTDDFDGVVAASRDTNADDEHDPEGATIAFERSQLSALVRQAQGQLAEVEAALARWDEGAYGACETCGQAIGAGRLEARPTARLCIGCARAAGG
;
A
#
# COMPACT_ATOMS: atom_id res chain seq x y z
N MET A 1 -15.36 18.03 -78.21
CA MET A 1 -16.18 19.08 -77.59
C MET A 1 -16.51 18.65 -76.18
N ARG A 2 -16.23 19.54 -75.20
CA ARG A 2 -16.37 19.39 -73.73
C ARG A 2 -15.19 18.62 -73.13
N ASP A 3 -14.09 19.26 -72.72
CA ASP A 3 -13.92 20.33 -71.72
C ASP A 3 -14.57 20.00 -70.38
N GLY A 4 -13.73 19.76 -69.38
CA GLY A 4 -14.14 19.44 -68.01
C GLY A 4 -12.93 19.46 -67.06
N HIS A 5 -12.25 20.60 -67.02
CA HIS A 5 -11.17 20.92 -66.09
C HIS A 5 -11.72 20.98 -64.65
N ALA A 6 -11.16 20.21 -63.72
CA ALA A 6 -11.39 20.35 -62.28
C ALA A 6 -10.06 20.37 -61.52
N ILE A 7 -9.46 21.56 -61.57
CA ILE A 7 -8.78 22.31 -60.50
C ILE A 7 -8.29 21.52 -59.27
N LEU A 8 -6.98 21.65 -59.04
CA LEU A 8 -6.25 21.39 -57.79
C LEU A 8 -7.01 21.87 -56.53
N VAL A 9 -7.03 21.01 -55.52
CA VAL A 9 -6.91 21.46 -54.12
C VAL A 9 -5.86 20.59 -53.44
N GLU A 10 -4.61 21.05 -53.45
CA GLU A 10 -3.69 20.70 -52.38
C GLU A 10 -4.08 21.50 -51.14
N LEU A 11 -4.34 20.85 -50.01
CA LEU A 11 -4.24 21.53 -48.72
C LEU A 11 -3.93 20.56 -47.55
N ARG A 12 -2.71 20.73 -47.04
CA ARG A 12 -2.22 20.56 -45.66
C ARG A 12 -2.16 19.16 -45.02
N VAL A 13 -0.94 18.65 -45.05
CA VAL A 13 -0.27 17.93 -43.96
C VAL A 13 -0.60 18.55 -42.59
N THR A 14 -1.08 17.72 -41.66
CA THR A 14 -0.63 17.79 -40.26
C THR A 14 -0.13 16.41 -39.85
N ARG A 15 1.16 16.34 -39.52
CA ARG A 15 1.72 15.27 -38.70
C ARG A 15 0.89 15.15 -37.42
N ARG A 16 0.37 13.96 -37.13
CA ARG A 16 0.37 13.41 -35.77
C ARG A 16 1.22 12.15 -35.79
N ASP A 17 2.52 12.38 -35.67
CA ASP A 17 3.42 11.42 -35.07
C ASP A 17 3.37 11.67 -33.55
N SER A 18 2.85 10.71 -32.78
CA SER A 18 3.15 10.57 -31.35
C SER A 18 2.92 9.12 -30.89
N GLY A 19 3.96 8.29 -31.05
CA GLY A 19 4.25 7.09 -30.23
C GLY A 19 3.47 5.82 -30.60
N GLN A 20 4.00 4.79 -31.27
CA GLN A 20 5.33 4.18 -31.23
C GLN A 20 5.63 3.47 -29.90
N THR A 21 5.56 2.13 -29.99
CA THR A 21 6.31 1.09 -29.27
C THR A 21 6.24 1.04 -27.75
N ALA A 22 5.62 -0.03 -27.26
CA ALA A 22 6.14 -0.73 -26.08
C ALA A 22 6.12 -2.24 -26.35
N ASP A 23 6.84 -2.67 -27.39
CA ASP A 23 7.57 -3.92 -27.28
C ASP A 23 8.70 -3.64 -26.26
N MET A 24 8.69 -4.24 -25.06
CA MET A 24 9.90 -4.44 -24.23
C MET A 24 9.63 -5.36 -23.04
N ASN A 25 10.05 -6.62 -23.18
CA ASN A 25 10.54 -7.43 -22.07
C ASN A 25 11.89 -6.81 -21.62
N GLY A 26 11.86 -5.79 -20.76
CA GLY A 26 12.99 -5.34 -19.93
C GLY A 26 12.91 -5.97 -18.54
N PRO A 27 13.96 -5.94 -17.69
CA PRO A 27 13.89 -6.49 -16.34
C PRO A 27 12.69 -5.85 -15.62
N SER A 28 11.64 -6.64 -15.43
CA SER A 28 10.33 -6.19 -14.99
C SER A 28 10.49 -5.35 -13.73
N THR A 29 10.14 -4.06 -13.81
CA THR A 29 9.75 -3.31 -12.61
C THR A 29 8.77 -4.23 -11.89
N PRO A 30 9.06 -4.65 -10.65
CA PRO A 30 8.18 -5.57 -9.95
C PRO A 30 6.78 -4.97 -10.01
N ASP A 31 5.84 -5.77 -10.54
CA ASP A 31 4.46 -5.37 -10.63
C ASP A 31 4.03 -4.92 -9.23
N VAL A 32 3.67 -3.64 -9.10
CA VAL A 32 3.36 -3.03 -7.81
C VAL A 32 2.26 -3.82 -7.10
N ARG A 33 1.34 -4.41 -7.87
CA ARG A 33 0.34 -5.34 -7.35
C ARG A 33 0.99 -6.56 -6.69
N GLN A 34 1.92 -7.24 -7.38
CA GLN A 34 2.64 -8.39 -6.83
C GLN A 34 3.43 -8.03 -5.56
N LEU A 35 4.03 -6.84 -5.51
CA LEU A 35 4.69 -6.35 -4.28
C LEU A 35 3.71 -6.19 -3.13
N LEU A 36 2.55 -5.57 -3.38
CA LEU A 36 1.51 -5.40 -2.37
C LEU A 36 0.91 -6.74 -1.93
N GLU A 37 0.72 -7.70 -2.85
CA GLU A 37 0.24 -9.05 -2.54
C GLU A 37 1.27 -9.84 -1.70
N ALA A 38 2.56 -9.73 -2.01
CA ALA A 38 3.63 -10.32 -1.21
C ALA A 38 3.69 -9.71 0.20
N GLU A 39 3.59 -8.38 0.29
CA GLU A 39 3.54 -7.69 1.59
C GLU A 39 2.28 -8.06 2.38
N LEU A 40 1.14 -8.20 1.72
CA LEU A 40 -0.11 -8.65 2.34
C LEU A 40 0.06 -10.04 2.98
N ALA A 41 0.66 -10.98 2.24
CA ALA A 41 0.93 -12.32 2.74
C ALA A 41 1.88 -12.28 3.94
N HIS A 42 2.95 -11.49 3.86
CA HIS A 42 3.93 -11.33 4.92
C HIS A 42 3.32 -10.73 6.20
N VAL A 43 2.55 -9.64 6.08
CA VAL A 43 1.89 -8.99 7.22
C VAL A 43 0.84 -9.91 7.86
N ARG A 44 0.08 -10.66 7.05
CA ARG A 44 -0.89 -11.65 7.58
C ARG A 44 -0.21 -12.76 8.36
N ALA A 45 0.89 -13.32 7.84
CA ALA A 45 1.66 -14.34 8.55
C ALA A 45 2.23 -13.80 9.88
N ARG A 46 2.78 -12.58 9.85
CA ARG A 46 3.28 -11.91 11.06
C ARG A 46 2.18 -11.65 12.08
N LEU A 47 1.01 -11.18 11.65
CA LEU A 47 -0.12 -10.91 12.53
C LEU A 47 -0.59 -12.21 13.21
N ALA A 48 -0.68 -13.31 12.46
CA ALA A 48 -1.08 -14.60 13.02
C ALA A 48 -0.13 -15.06 14.14
N LEU A 49 1.18 -14.97 13.93
CA LEU A 49 2.18 -15.32 14.96
C LEU A 49 2.07 -14.42 16.20
N LEU A 50 1.97 -13.10 16.01
CA LEU A 50 1.85 -12.16 17.13
C LEU A 50 0.56 -12.35 17.93
N THR A 51 -0.54 -12.74 17.27
CA THR A 51 -1.81 -13.04 17.94
C THR A 51 -1.71 -14.34 18.75
N ASP A 52 -1.07 -15.39 18.20
CA ASP A 52 -0.83 -16.64 18.92
C ASP A 52 0.04 -16.42 20.18
N ASP A 53 1.14 -15.67 20.04
CA ASP A 53 2.00 -15.28 21.17
C ASP A 53 1.21 -14.51 22.25
N PHE A 54 0.37 -13.56 21.81
CA PHE A 54 -0.46 -12.76 22.72
C PHE A 54 -1.46 -13.62 23.49
N ASP A 55 -2.13 -14.55 22.81
CA ASP A 55 -3.08 -15.47 23.42
C ASP A 55 -2.39 -16.42 24.41
N GLY A 56 -1.17 -16.87 24.10
CA GLY A 56 -0.32 -17.64 25.00
C GLY A 56 0.01 -16.90 26.30
N VAL A 57 0.42 -15.63 26.22
CA VAL A 57 0.69 -14.79 27.40
C VAL A 57 -0.58 -14.55 28.22
N VAL A 58 -1.72 -14.32 27.57
CA VAL A 58 -3.02 -14.15 28.27
C VAL A 58 -3.43 -15.41 28.99
N ALA A 59 -3.21 -16.59 28.40
CA ALA A 59 -3.49 -17.87 29.04
C ALA A 59 -2.60 -18.09 30.27
N ALA A 60 -1.27 -17.91 30.13
CA ALA A 60 -0.32 -18.04 31.24
C ALA A 60 -0.65 -17.09 32.41
N SER A 61 -1.07 -15.86 32.10
CA SER A 61 -1.49 -14.90 33.11
C SER A 61 -2.69 -15.36 33.95
N ARG A 62 -3.65 -16.08 33.34
CA ARG A 62 -4.83 -16.56 34.09
C ARG A 62 -4.48 -17.64 35.11
N ASP A 63 -3.48 -18.45 34.79
CA ASP A 63 -3.02 -19.53 35.67
C ASP A 63 -2.21 -18.99 36.86
N THR A 64 -1.49 -17.87 36.71
CA THR A 64 -0.70 -17.25 37.80
C THR A 64 -1.53 -16.35 38.73
N ASN A 65 -2.57 -15.67 38.22
CA ASN A 65 -3.44 -14.79 39.03
C ASN A 65 -4.35 -15.51 40.03
N ALA A 66 -4.34 -16.85 40.07
CA ALA A 66 -5.22 -17.63 40.93
C ALA A 66 -4.81 -17.64 42.41
N ASP A 67 -3.60 -17.18 42.78
CA ASP A 67 -3.10 -17.32 44.16
C ASP A 67 -2.23 -16.17 44.73
N ASP A 68 -1.96 -15.07 44.01
CA ASP A 68 -0.85 -14.21 44.48
C ASP A 68 -1.02 -12.69 44.26
N GLU A 69 -1.44 -12.00 45.33
CA GLU A 69 -1.45 -10.53 45.41
C GLU A 69 -0.03 -9.93 45.51
N HIS A 70 1.01 -10.78 45.61
CA HIS A 70 2.41 -10.37 45.79
C HIS A 70 3.40 -11.04 44.83
N ASP A 71 2.93 -11.58 43.70
CA ASP A 71 3.80 -12.19 42.71
C ASP A 71 4.55 -11.13 41.84
N PRO A 72 5.89 -11.06 41.89
CA PRO A 72 6.68 -10.21 41.01
C PRO A 72 6.60 -10.61 39.52
N GLU A 73 6.19 -11.83 39.21
CA GLU A 73 6.08 -12.36 37.84
C GLU A 73 4.82 -11.81 37.15
N GLY A 74 3.72 -11.56 37.88
CA GLY A 74 2.53 -10.88 37.38
C GLY A 74 2.78 -9.50 36.75
N ALA A 75 3.70 -8.71 37.32
CA ALA A 75 4.11 -7.42 36.75
C ALA A 75 4.86 -7.58 35.41
N THR A 76 5.67 -8.64 35.29
CA THR A 76 6.41 -8.98 34.07
C THR A 76 5.45 -9.44 32.97
N ILE A 77 4.49 -10.30 33.29
CA ILE A 77 3.46 -10.77 32.36
C ILE A 77 2.59 -9.62 31.84
N ALA A 78 2.20 -8.67 32.71
CA ALA A 78 1.45 -7.50 32.31
C ALA A 78 2.23 -6.60 31.32
N PHE A 79 3.54 -6.45 31.52
CA PHE A 79 4.42 -5.71 30.64
C PHE A 79 4.60 -6.40 29.28
N GLU A 80 4.85 -7.71 29.26
CA GLU A 80 4.95 -8.52 28.03
C GLU A 80 3.66 -8.45 27.21
N ARG A 81 2.50 -8.60 27.86
CA ARG A 81 1.20 -8.44 27.22
C ARG A 81 1.02 -7.07 26.57
N SER A 82 1.45 -6.00 27.24
CA SER A 82 1.38 -4.64 26.71
C SER A 82 2.23 -4.48 25.44
N GLN A 83 3.45 -5.03 25.44
CA GLN A 83 4.33 -5.02 24.29
C GLN A 83 3.74 -5.78 23.10
N LEU A 84 3.30 -7.02 23.30
CA LEU A 84 2.68 -7.83 22.25
C LEU A 84 1.42 -7.14 21.70
N SER A 85 0.60 -6.56 22.57
CA SER A 85 -0.59 -5.80 22.16
C SER A 85 -0.25 -4.62 21.23
N ALA A 86 0.85 -3.91 21.51
CA ALA A 86 1.32 -2.82 20.66
C ALA A 86 1.78 -3.32 19.28
N LEU A 87 2.50 -4.45 19.25
CA LEU A 87 2.96 -5.08 18.00
C LEU A 87 1.79 -5.59 17.15
N VAL A 88 0.78 -6.22 17.76
CA VAL A 88 -0.46 -6.65 17.10
C VAL A 88 -1.17 -5.46 16.47
N ARG A 89 -1.38 -4.37 17.22
CA ARG A 89 -2.02 -3.15 16.69
C ARG A 89 -1.24 -2.54 15.52
N GLN A 90 0.09 -2.53 15.61
CA GLN A 90 0.92 -2.04 14.52
C GLN A 90 0.78 -2.90 13.26
N ALA A 91 0.81 -4.23 13.40
CA ALA A 91 0.63 -5.16 12.29
C ALA A 91 -0.77 -5.05 11.66
N GLN A 92 -1.81 -4.86 12.47
CA GLN A 92 -3.18 -4.59 11.97
C GLN A 92 -3.25 -3.29 11.18
N GLY A 93 -2.59 -2.22 11.64
CA GLY A 93 -2.50 -0.97 10.90
C GLY A 93 -1.80 -1.14 9.55
N GLN A 94 -0.68 -1.87 9.52
CA GLN A 94 0.04 -2.20 8.29
C GLN A 94 -0.83 -3.03 7.33
N LEU A 95 -1.57 -4.02 7.85
CA LEU A 95 -2.49 -4.85 7.07
C LEU A 95 -3.53 -3.98 6.37
N ALA A 96 -4.18 -3.09 7.12
CA ALA A 96 -5.19 -2.18 6.59
C ALA A 96 -4.61 -1.24 5.52
N GLU A 97 -3.38 -0.74 5.69
CA GLU A 97 -2.73 0.10 4.68
C GLU A 97 -2.47 -0.65 3.36
N VAL A 98 -2.07 -1.92 3.43
CA VAL A 98 -1.81 -2.76 2.25
C VAL A 98 -3.12 -3.14 1.55
N GLU A 99 -4.13 -3.57 2.31
CA GLU A 99 -5.45 -3.88 1.76
C GLU A 99 -6.10 -2.67 1.08
N ALA A 100 -5.99 -1.49 1.69
CA ALA A 100 -6.46 -0.24 1.07
C ALA A 100 -5.70 0.10 -0.22
N ALA A 101 -4.39 -0.15 -0.27
CA ALA A 101 -3.60 0.07 -1.49
C ALA A 101 -4.02 -0.88 -2.63
N LEU A 102 -4.28 -2.15 -2.34
CA LEU A 102 -4.79 -3.13 -3.30
C LEU A 102 -6.20 -2.76 -3.77
N ALA A 103 -7.09 -2.31 -2.87
CA ALA A 103 -8.42 -1.85 -3.24
C ALA A 103 -8.34 -0.66 -4.22
N ARG A 104 -7.50 0.34 -3.94
CA ARG A 104 -7.26 1.46 -4.87
C ARG A 104 -6.69 0.99 -6.22
N TRP A 105 -5.87 -0.06 -6.22
CA TRP A 105 -5.36 -0.65 -7.46
C TRP A 105 -6.49 -1.25 -8.30
N ASP A 106 -7.35 -2.06 -7.68
CA ASP A 106 -8.49 -2.70 -8.34
C ASP A 106 -9.52 -1.67 -8.84
N GLU A 107 -9.67 -0.54 -8.14
CA GLU A 107 -10.53 0.58 -8.53
C GLU A 107 -9.90 1.52 -9.58
N GLY A 108 -8.62 1.33 -9.94
CA GLY A 108 -7.89 2.22 -10.85
C GLY A 108 -7.53 3.59 -10.26
N ALA A 109 -7.66 3.76 -8.94
CA ALA A 109 -7.34 4.98 -8.19
C ALA A 109 -5.92 4.97 -7.59
N TYR A 110 -5.15 3.90 -7.79
CA TYR A 110 -3.80 3.79 -7.24
C TYR A 110 -2.88 4.88 -7.78
N GLY A 111 -2.11 5.49 -6.87
CA GLY A 111 -1.23 6.61 -7.18
C GLY A 111 -1.91 7.97 -7.22
N ALA A 112 -3.22 8.08 -6.94
CA ALA A 112 -3.90 9.35 -6.71
C ALA A 112 -3.95 9.70 -5.21
N CYS A 113 -3.73 10.97 -4.88
CA CYS A 113 -3.82 11.47 -3.51
C CYS A 113 -5.27 11.49 -3.03
N GLU A 114 -5.56 10.86 -1.89
CA GLU A 114 -6.91 10.80 -1.30
C GLU A 114 -7.45 12.17 -0.87
N THR A 115 -6.59 13.16 -0.65
CA THR A 115 -7.01 14.50 -0.20
C THR A 115 -7.27 15.48 -1.35
N CYS A 116 -6.39 15.51 -2.35
CA CYS A 116 -6.44 16.53 -3.41
C CYS A 116 -6.58 15.97 -4.82
N GLY A 117 -6.62 14.64 -4.98
CA GLY A 117 -6.73 13.95 -6.27
C GLY A 117 -5.48 14.01 -7.16
N GLN A 118 -4.45 14.76 -6.77
CA GLN A 118 -3.22 14.88 -7.55
C GLN A 118 -2.39 13.59 -7.50
N ALA A 119 -1.57 13.37 -8.54
CA ALA A 119 -0.68 12.22 -8.59
C ALA A 119 0.31 12.21 -7.41
N ILE A 120 0.51 11.03 -6.83
CA ILE A 120 1.55 10.74 -5.86
C ILE A 120 2.83 10.48 -6.65
N GLY A 121 3.91 11.18 -6.30
CA GLY A 121 5.18 11.06 -7.02
C GLY A 121 5.71 9.61 -7.04
N ALA A 122 6.22 9.17 -8.19
CA ALA A 122 6.70 7.79 -8.40
C ALA A 122 7.71 7.35 -7.33
N GLY A 123 8.74 8.16 -7.04
CA GLY A 123 9.72 7.83 -5.99
C GLY A 123 9.11 7.69 -4.58
N ARG A 124 7.95 8.30 -4.31
CA ARG A 124 7.21 8.08 -3.04
C ARG A 124 6.49 6.74 -3.04
N LEU A 125 5.91 6.34 -4.16
CA LEU A 125 5.26 5.02 -4.32
C LEU A 125 6.29 3.89 -4.36
N GLU A 126 7.46 4.12 -4.95
CA GLU A 126 8.60 3.19 -4.91
C GLU A 126 9.11 2.99 -3.48
N ALA A 127 9.28 4.08 -2.72
CA ALA A 127 9.73 4.00 -1.32
C ALA A 127 8.64 3.48 -0.38
N ARG A 128 7.36 3.78 -0.65
CA ARG A 128 6.21 3.35 0.15
C ARG A 128 5.01 3.07 -0.76
N PRO A 129 4.81 1.81 -1.20
CA PRO A 129 3.68 1.43 -2.07
C PRO A 129 2.29 1.68 -1.45
N THR A 130 2.18 1.69 -0.12
CA THR A 130 0.93 2.00 0.58
C THR A 130 0.61 3.49 0.68
N ALA A 131 1.44 4.36 0.09
CA ALA A 131 1.28 5.80 0.09
C ALA A 131 -0.11 6.26 -0.37
N ARG A 132 -0.83 6.97 0.50
CA ARG A 132 -2.18 7.52 0.23
C ARG A 132 -2.25 9.01 -0.10
N LEU A 133 -1.21 9.78 0.22
CA LEU A 133 -1.16 11.23 0.07
C LEU A 133 -0.02 11.67 -0.86
N CYS A 134 -0.19 12.78 -1.56
CA CYS A 134 0.95 13.46 -2.20
C CYS A 134 1.85 14.12 -1.14
N ILE A 135 3.06 14.52 -1.52
CA ILE A 135 4.02 15.13 -0.59
C ILE A 135 3.47 16.42 0.05
N GLY A 136 2.67 17.20 -0.67
CA GLY A 136 2.04 18.43 -0.17
C GLY A 136 1.04 18.13 0.96
N CYS A 137 0.07 17.25 0.71
CA CYS A 137 -0.92 16.86 1.71
C CYS A 137 -0.29 16.11 2.90
N ALA A 138 0.74 15.28 2.65
CA ALA A 138 1.45 14.58 3.72
C ALA A 138 2.17 15.56 4.67
N ARG A 139 2.81 16.62 4.13
CA ARG A 139 3.45 17.65 4.94
C ARG A 139 2.44 18.47 5.76
N ALA A 140 1.27 18.75 5.19
CA ALA A 140 0.21 19.49 5.89
C ALA A 140 -0.45 18.69 7.03
N ALA A 141 -0.49 17.36 6.94
CA ALA A 141 -1.10 16.50 7.95
C ALA A 141 -0.15 16.14 9.12
N GLY A 142 1.16 16.28 8.94
CA GLY A 142 2.18 15.95 9.94
C GLY A 142 2.83 17.16 10.61
N GLY A 143 2.26 18.36 10.40
CA GLY A 143 2.69 19.61 11.03
C GLY A 143 1.77 20.02 12.18
#